data_AF-A0A662UMS2-F1
#
_entry.id   AF-A0A662UMS2-F1
#
_cell.length_a   1.000
_cell.length_b   1.000
_cell.length_c   1.000
_cell.angle_alpha   90.00
_cell.angle_beta   90.00
_cell.angle_gamma   90.00
#
_symmetry.space_group_name_H-M   'P 1'
#
loop_
_entity.id
_entity.type
_entity.pdbx_description
1 polymer ?
#
loop_
_entity_poly.entity_id
_entity_poly.type
_entity_poly.pdbx_seq_one_letter_code
_entity_poly.pdbx_strand_id
1 'polypeptide(L)' 'MSTTVLSIRIRRDLKEKMEKYKNINWREEIEQFIETKIRELEKHAILDEIKELLKDLPLSTVPAWKLIREDRENR' A
#
# COMPACT_ATOMS: atom_id res chain seq x y z
N MET A 1 -10.70 6.20 21.25
CA MET A 1 -9.60 5.43 20.63
C MET A 1 -8.51 5.24 21.66
N SER A 2 -8.05 4.00 21.89
CA SER A 2 -6.92 3.71 22.77
C SER A 2 -5.61 4.04 22.03
N THR A 3 -4.75 4.83 22.65
CA THR A 3 -3.39 5.07 22.14
C THR A 3 -2.44 4.03 22.72
N THR A 4 -1.39 3.68 21.98
CA THR A 4 -0.34 2.75 22.42
C THR A 4 1.02 3.37 22.15
N VAL A 5 1.99 3.13 23.03
CA VAL A 5 3.33 3.70 22.92
C VAL A 5 4.18 2.86 21.97
N LEU A 6 4.76 3.52 20.97
CA LEU A 6 5.74 2.94 20.04
C LEU A 6 7.14 3.46 20.38
N SER A 7 7.98 2.59 20.94
CA SER A 7 9.38 2.92 21.30
C SER A 7 10.33 2.38 20.22
N ILE A 8 10.91 3.28 19.42
CA ILE A 8 11.86 2.92 18.35
C ILE A 8 13.22 3.52 18.63
N ARG A 9 14.28 2.72 18.45
CA ARG A 9 15.65 3.22 18.46
C ARG A 9 15.97 3.84 17.10
N ILE A 10 16.27 5.13 17.09
CA ILE A 10 16.73 5.85 15.90
C ILE A 10 18.18 6.30 16.06
N ARG A 11 18.83 6.63 14.94
CA ARG A 11 20.18 7.21 14.98
C ARG A 11 20.16 8.55 15.73
N ARG A 12 21.25 8.83 16.45
CA ARG A 12 21.38 10.05 17.25
C ARG A 12 21.29 11.32 16.39
N ASP A 13 21.96 11.33 15.24
CA ASP A 13 21.96 12.48 14.31
C ASP A 13 20.56 12.80 13.78
N LEU A 14 19.72 11.79 13.60
CA LEU A 14 18.34 11.98 13.16
C LEU A 14 17.50 12.63 14.27
N LYS A 15 17.65 12.15 15.51
CA LYS A 15 16.97 12.75 16.66
C LYS A 15 17.34 14.22 16.85
N GLU A 16 18.63 14.54 16.74
CA GLU A 16 19.13 15.92 16.83
C GLU A 16 18.55 16.81 15.71
N LYS A 17 18.44 16.29 14.48
CA LYS A 17 17.76 16.99 13.39
C LYS A 17 16.27 17.21 13.66
N MET A 18 15.57 16.21 14.20
CA MET A 18 14.16 16.35 14.56
C MET A 18 13.95 17.43 15.63
N GLU A 19 14.79 17.45 16.67
CA GLU A 19 14.74 18.44 17.75
C GLU A 19 15.03 19.87 17.28
N LYS A 20 15.80 20.04 16.20
CA LYS A 20 16.05 21.35 15.57
C LYS A 20 14.77 21.97 15.00
N TYR A 21 13.85 21.16 14.49
CA TYR A 21 12.59 21.61 13.89
C TYR A 21 11.41 21.38 14.86
N LYS A 22 11.27 22.28 15.83
CA LYS A 22 10.26 22.18 16.90
C LYS A 22 8.83 22.50 16.46
N ASN A 23 8.66 23.12 15.30
CA ASN A 23 7.34 23.48 14.75
C ASN A 23 6.66 22.31 14.03
N ILE A 24 7.32 21.15 13.92
CA ILE A 24 6.78 19.96 13.26
C ILE A 24 6.20 19.01 14.31
N ASN A 25 4.98 18.55 14.07
CA ASN A 25 4.36 17.49 14.86
C ASN A 25 4.92 16.12 14.45
N TRP A 26 6.12 15.79 14.93
CA TRP A 26 6.79 14.53 14.57
C TRP A 26 5.98 13.27 14.86
N ARG A 27 5.05 13.31 15.83
CA ARG A 27 4.14 12.18 16.07
C ARG A 27 3.24 11.95 14.86
N GLU A 28 2.56 13.00 14.42
CA GLU A 28 1.61 12.94 13.31
C GLU A 28 2.32 12.58 12.00
N GLU A 29 3.49 13.15 11.73
CA GLU A 29 4.31 12.79 10.57
C GLU A 29 4.67 11.30 10.55
N ILE A 30 5.07 10.75 11.70
CA ILE A 30 5.42 9.33 11.80
C ILE A 30 4.18 8.44 11.66
N GLU A 31 3.06 8.81 12.28
CA GLU A 31 1.80 8.07 12.16
C GLU A 31 1.32 8.04 10.69
N GLN A 32 1.31 9.18 10.01
CA GLN A 32 0.90 9.27 8.60
C GLN A 32 1.85 8.49 7.69
N PHE A 33 3.16 8.52 7.96
CA PHE A 33 4.13 7.75 7.21
C PHE A 33 3.88 6.23 7.37
N ILE A 34 3.67 5.78 8.62
CA ILE A 34 3.40 4.37 8.92
C ILE A 34 2.08 3.93 8.25
N GLU A 35 1.02 4.72 8.37
CA GLU A 35 -0.28 4.39 7.76
C GLU A 35 -0.17 4.28 6.23
N THR A 36 0.50 5.25 5.60
CA THR A 36 0.72 5.23 4.16
C THR A 36 1.51 3.99 3.75
N LYS A 37 2.56 3.63 4.51
CA LYS A 37 3.37 2.45 4.23
C LYS A 37 2.59 1.14 4.38
N ILE A 38 1.72 1.04 5.39
CA ILE A 38 0.84 -0.13 5.58
C ILE A 38 -0.10 -0.26 4.38
N ARG A 39 -0.78 0.83 3.98
CA ARG A 39 -1.67 0.81 2.81
C ARG A 39 -0.97 0.39 1.53
N GLU A 40 0.29 0.81 1.33
CA GLU A 40 1.09 0.35 0.20
C GLU A 40 1.35 -1.16 0.26
N LEU A 41 1.77 -1.67 1.43
CA LEU A 41 2.07 -3.10 1.61
C LEU A 41 0.82 -3.96 1.41
N GLU A 42 -0.32 -3.55 1.93
CA GLU A 42 -1.60 -4.24 1.74
C GLU A 42 -2.00 -4.30 0.26
N LYS A 43 -1.84 -3.19 -0.47
CA LYS A 43 -2.10 -3.17 -1.92
C LYS A 43 -1.19 -4.15 -2.67
N HIS A 44 0.09 -4.20 -2.31
CA HIS A 44 1.03 -5.13 -2.94
C HIS A 44 0.66 -6.58 -2.62
N ALA A 45 0.32 -6.88 -1.36
CA ALA A 45 -0.11 -8.22 -0.96
C ALA A 45 -1.33 -8.70 -1.75
N ILE A 46 -2.34 -7.84 -1.93
CA ILE A 46 -3.53 -8.17 -2.74
C ILE A 46 -3.15 -8.45 -4.20
N LEU A 47 -2.29 -7.61 -4.79
CA LEU A 47 -1.84 -7.83 -6.17
C LEU A 47 -1.06 -9.13 -6.33
N ASP A 48 -0.25 -9.48 -5.33
CA ASP A 48 0.54 -10.71 -5.35
C ASP A 48 -0.35 -11.95 -5.14
N GLU A 49 -1.37 -11.88 -4.27
CA GLU A 49 -2.41 -12.91 -4.17
C GLU A 49 -3.15 -13.11 -5.50
N ILE A 50 -3.55 -12.04 -6.17
CA ILE A 50 -4.20 -12.12 -7.49
C ILE A 50 -3.27 -12.81 -8.51
N LYS A 51 -1.97 -12.46 -8.52
CA LYS A 51 -1.01 -13.10 -9.42
C LYS A 51 -0.87 -14.59 -9.15
N GLU A 52 -0.77 -15.00 -7.88
CA GLU A 52 -0.66 -16.43 -7.54
C GLU A 52 -1.95 -17.19 -7.91
N LEU A 53 -3.14 -16.61 -7.70
CA LEU A 53 -4.40 -17.22 -8.15
C LEU A 53 -4.47 -17.36 -9.68
N LEU A 54 -3.96 -16.38 -10.42
CA LEU A 54 -3.98 -16.40 -11.89
C LEU A 54 -2.90 -17.31 -12.50
N LYS A 55 -1.86 -17.65 -11.74
CA LYS A 55 -0.71 -18.42 -12.21
C LYS A 55 -1.09 -19.79 -12.77
N ASP A 56 -2.04 -20.45 -12.13
CA ASP A 56 -2.52 -21.79 -12.51
C ASP A 56 -3.72 -21.73 -13.46
N LEU A 57 -4.20 -20.53 -13.80
CA LEU A 57 -5.36 -20.37 -14.67
C LEU A 57 -4.96 -20.53 -16.14
N PRO A 58 -5.63 -21.40 -16.91
CA PRO A 58 -5.35 -21.52 -18.34
C PRO A 58 -5.67 -20.21 -19.06
N LEU A 59 -4.83 -19.86 -20.04
CA LEU A 59 -5.09 -18.71 -20.91
C LEU A 59 -6.42 -18.90 -21.65
N SER A 60 -7.24 -17.86 -21.66
CA SER A 60 -8.51 -17.86 -22.39
C SER A 60 -8.25 -18.14 -23.87
N THR A 61 -9.02 -19.08 -24.43
CA THR A 61 -9.01 -19.40 -25.86
C THR A 61 -9.65 -18.31 -26.71
N VAL A 62 -10.46 -17.45 -26.09
CA VAL A 62 -11.11 -16.31 -26.75
C VAL A 62 -10.41 -15.01 -26.33
N PRO A 63 -10.00 -14.17 -27.30
CA PRO A 63 -9.41 -12.87 -26.98
C PRO A 63 -10.37 -11.96 -26.21
N ALA A 64 -9.86 -11.30 -25.16
CA ALA A 64 -10.66 -10.41 -24.31
C ALA A 64 -11.39 -9.30 -25.09
N TRP A 65 -10.78 -8.75 -26.14
CA TRP A 65 -11.40 -7.69 -26.95
C TRP A 65 -12.68 -8.15 -27.66
N LYS A 66 -12.78 -9.43 -28.01
CA LYS A 66 -13.98 -9.99 -28.66
C LYS A 66 -15.14 -10.03 -27.67
N LEU A 67 -14.88 -10.52 -26.46
CA LEU A 67 -15.86 -10.57 -25.37
C LEU A 67 -16.33 -9.16 -24.96
N ILE A 68 -15.41 -8.20 -24.84
CA ILE A 68 -15.75 -6.81 -24.50
C ILE A 68 -16.62 -6.17 -25.59
N ARG A 69 -16.37 -6.49 -26.86
CA ARG A 69 -17.15 -5.97 -27.98
C ARG A 69 -18.56 -6.56 -28.00
N GLU A 70 -18.69 -7.86 -27.82
CA GLU A 70 -19.98 -8.55 -27.73
C GLU A 70 -20.82 -8.02 -26.56
N ASP A 71 -20.23 -7.78 -25.39
CA ASP A 71 -20.94 -7.21 -24.23
C ASP A 71 -21.42 -5.76 -24.47
N ARG A 72 -20.63 -4.95 -25.19
CA ARG A 72 -21.02 -3.58 -25.57
C ARG A 72 -22.11 -3.54 -26.63
N GLU A 73 -22.05 -4.43 -27.61
CA GLU A 73 -23.02 -4.47 -28.71
C GLU A 73 -24.38 -5.07 -28.28
N ASN A 74 -24.40 -5.85 -27.18
CA ASN A 74 -25.61 -6.45 -26.60
C ASN A 74 -26.30 -5.58 -25.53
N ARG A 75 -25.86 -4.34 -25.32
CA ARG A 75 -26.38 -3.39 -24.32
C ARG A 75 -27.03 -2.19 -24.99
#